data_AF-A0A2G8L830-F1
#
_entry.id   AF-A0A2G8L830-F1
#
_cell.length_a   1.000
_cell.length_b   1.000
_cell.length_c   1.000
_cell.angle_alpha   90.00
_cell.angle_beta   90.00
_cell.angle_gamma   90.00
#
_symmetry.space_group_name_H-M   'P 1'
#
loop_
_entity.id
_entity.type
_entity.pdbx_description
1 polymer ?
#
loop_
_entity_poly.entity_id
_entity_poly.type
_entity_poly.pdbx_seq_one_letter_code
_entity_poly.pdbx_strand_id
1 'polypeptide(L)'
;MEFVKGVRNESTLFVNCASLSQLPRSTNNETIKCVDPQSLPKIHLLAWHIMVADYFDRNGFECEALTETCVPCRPGTFADRVTVGCQPCPRGGFFQDGIGQLATVRGGVACKQCNKGTYVKSGGGSSTKDCEVCPGGTNQSTFAGYRACSCKENYARTDRYGPCTSPWS
;
A
#
# COMPACT_ATOMS: atom_id res chain seq x y z
N MET A 1 -22.84 14.95 -4.23
CA MET A 1 -23.08 13.89 -3.22
C MET A 1 -23.13 12.59 -3.99
N GLU A 2 -22.11 11.75 -3.83
CA GLU A 2 -22.04 10.46 -4.51
C GLU A 2 -22.84 9.44 -3.69
N PHE A 3 -23.71 8.68 -4.36
CA PHE A 3 -24.54 7.65 -3.73
C PHE A 3 -23.87 6.30 -3.94
N VAL A 4 -23.70 5.53 -2.89
CA VAL A 4 -23.20 4.15 -2.99
C VAL A 4 -24.37 3.29 -3.47
N LYS A 5 -24.33 2.82 -4.72
CA LYS A 5 -25.36 1.96 -5.31
C LYS A 5 -24.85 0.52 -5.41
N GLY A 6 -25.73 -0.46 -5.17
CA GLY A 6 -25.42 -1.88 -5.38
C GLY A 6 -24.95 -2.65 -4.15
N VAL A 7 -25.07 -2.06 -2.96
CA VAL A 7 -24.78 -2.73 -1.68
C VAL A 7 -26.09 -3.27 -1.11
N ARG A 8 -26.07 -4.51 -0.56
CA ARG A 8 -27.28 -5.13 0.03
C ARG A 8 -27.70 -4.37 1.30
N ASN A 9 -28.99 -4.45 1.64
CA ASN A 9 -29.53 -3.91 2.90
C ASN A 9 -28.70 -4.41 4.11
N GLU A 10 -28.51 -3.53 5.09
CA GLU A 10 -27.78 -3.78 6.36
C GLU A 10 -26.27 -4.02 6.24
N SER A 11 -25.64 -3.52 5.17
CA SER A 11 -24.18 -3.59 5.03
C SER A 11 -23.48 -2.46 5.79
N THR A 12 -22.25 -2.73 6.25
CA THR A 12 -21.34 -1.69 6.76
C THR A 12 -20.27 -1.36 5.72
N LEU A 13 -20.17 -0.09 5.34
CA LEU A 13 -19.14 0.42 4.44
C LEU A 13 -18.03 1.09 5.25
N PHE A 14 -16.79 0.65 5.03
CA PHE A 14 -15.61 1.27 5.61
C PHE A 14 -14.97 2.20 4.58
N VAL A 15 -14.83 3.49 4.90
CA VAL A 15 -14.29 4.51 3.98
C VAL A 15 -13.21 5.35 4.63
N ASN A 16 -12.23 5.78 3.85
CA ASN A 16 -11.30 6.81 4.28
C ASN A 16 -12.02 8.17 4.30
N CYS A 17 -12.07 8.80 5.48
CA CYS A 17 -12.78 10.06 5.69
C CYS A 17 -11.87 11.30 5.71
N ALA A 18 -10.55 11.16 5.59
CA ALA A 18 -9.61 12.26 5.83
C ALA A 18 -9.82 13.48 4.90
N SER A 19 -10.41 13.27 3.72
CA SER A 19 -10.69 14.34 2.74
C SER A 19 -12.17 14.59 2.52
N LEU A 20 -13.05 13.99 3.32
CA LEU A 20 -14.49 14.15 3.20
C LEU A 20 -14.97 15.29 4.11
N SER A 21 -15.62 16.30 3.53
CA SER A 21 -16.32 17.35 4.29
C SER A 21 -17.65 16.88 4.88
N GLN A 22 -18.26 15.87 4.26
CA GLN A 22 -19.48 15.21 4.72
C GLN A 22 -19.49 13.76 4.25
N LEU A 23 -20.05 12.87 5.06
CA LEU A 23 -20.22 11.47 4.67
C LEU A 23 -21.21 11.36 3.49
N PRO A 24 -20.95 10.47 2.51
CA PRO A 24 -21.90 10.20 1.45
C PRO A 24 -23.22 9.68 2.05
N ARG A 25 -24.35 10.06 1.45
CA ARG A 25 -25.67 9.62 1.91
C ARG A 25 -25.93 8.19 1.44
N SER A 26 -26.26 7.32 2.39
CA SER A 26 -26.76 5.97 2.12
C SER A 26 -28.18 6.01 1.58
N THR A 27 -28.51 5.12 0.65
CA THR A 27 -29.87 4.95 0.11
C THR A 27 -30.56 3.68 0.59
N ASN A 28 -29.81 2.67 1.06
CA ASN A 28 -30.37 1.37 1.45
C ASN A 28 -30.04 0.97 2.89
N ASN A 29 -30.07 1.95 3.81
CA ASN A 29 -29.82 1.73 5.25
C ASN A 29 -28.42 1.14 5.55
N GLU A 30 -27.43 1.52 4.74
CA GLU A 30 -26.04 1.14 4.92
C GLU A 30 -25.39 1.97 6.05
N THR A 31 -24.62 1.31 6.91
CA THR A 31 -23.84 2.01 7.94
C THR A 31 -22.48 2.40 7.38
N ILE A 32 -22.15 3.69 7.34
CA ILE A 32 -20.84 4.15 6.89
C ILE A 32 -19.96 4.43 8.10
N LYS A 33 -18.77 3.79 8.14
CA LYS A 33 -17.78 3.98 9.19
C LYS A 33 -16.48 4.51 8.59
N CYS A 34 -15.98 5.58 9.19
CA CYS A 34 -14.66 6.09 8.88
C CYS A 34 -13.58 5.12 9.38
N VAL A 35 -12.56 4.92 8.55
CA VAL A 35 -11.36 4.16 8.92
C VAL A 35 -10.12 5.03 8.81
N ASP A 36 -9.17 4.73 9.68
CA ASP A 36 -7.88 5.40 9.76
C ASP A 36 -6.76 4.35 9.79
N PRO A 37 -5.59 4.64 9.21
CA PRO A 37 -4.45 3.74 9.25
C PRO A 37 -4.02 3.25 10.64
N GLN A 38 -4.26 4.06 11.68
CA GLN A 38 -3.93 3.75 13.07
C GLN A 38 -4.94 2.81 13.71
N SER A 39 -6.19 2.78 13.20
CA SER A 39 -7.28 1.97 13.73
C SER A 39 -8.00 1.24 12.60
N LEU A 40 -7.40 0.14 12.15
CA LEU A 40 -7.98 -0.71 11.12
C LEU A 40 -9.25 -1.42 11.59
N PRO A 41 -10.29 -1.51 10.75
CA PRO A 41 -11.47 -2.30 11.07
C PRO A 41 -11.10 -3.78 11.13
N LYS A 42 -11.74 -4.49 12.05
CA LYS A 42 -11.66 -5.94 12.18
C LYS A 42 -12.94 -6.55 11.62
N ILE A 43 -12.80 -7.46 10.67
CA ILE A 43 -13.91 -8.23 10.12
C ILE A 43 -13.84 -9.62 10.72
N HIS A 44 -14.87 -9.99 11.50
CA HIS A 44 -15.00 -11.34 12.01
C HIS A 44 -15.69 -12.21 10.96
N LEU A 45 -15.02 -13.31 10.58
CA LEU A 45 -15.60 -14.34 9.74
C LEU A 45 -16.28 -15.39 10.64
N LEU A 46 -17.29 -16.06 10.09
CA LEU A 46 -17.92 -17.20 10.75
C LEU A 46 -17.04 -18.45 10.54
N ALA A 47 -16.93 -19.29 11.57
CA ALA A 47 -15.99 -20.40 11.75
C ALA A 47 -15.90 -21.51 10.69
N TRP A 48 -16.56 -21.36 9.54
CA TRP A 48 -16.63 -22.37 8.48
C TRP A 48 -16.25 -21.81 7.11
N HIS A 49 -15.73 -20.60 7.06
CA HIS A 49 -15.50 -19.85 5.83
C HIS A 49 -14.01 -19.67 5.50
N ILE A 50 -13.24 -20.78 5.53
CA ILE A 50 -11.82 -20.77 5.11
C ILE A 50 -11.63 -20.24 3.68
N MET A 51 -12.60 -20.53 2.80
CA MET A 51 -12.62 -20.02 1.42
C MET A 51 -12.83 -18.50 1.37
N VAL A 52 -13.56 -17.94 2.32
CA VAL A 52 -13.78 -16.49 2.41
C VAL A 52 -12.55 -15.80 2.97
N ALA A 53 -11.87 -16.40 3.95
CA ALA A 53 -10.58 -15.92 4.45
C ALA A 53 -9.54 -15.84 3.32
N ASP A 54 -9.34 -16.93 2.54
CA ASP A 54 -8.43 -16.93 1.39
C ASP A 54 -8.82 -15.87 0.34
N TYR A 55 -10.14 -15.68 0.11
CA TYR A 55 -10.61 -14.61 -0.76
C TYR A 55 -10.22 -13.23 -0.23
N PHE A 56 -10.43 -12.95 1.05
CA PHE A 56 -10.03 -11.68 1.68
C PHE A 56 -8.53 -11.47 1.62
N ASP A 57 -7.73 -12.50 1.95
CA ASP A 57 -6.27 -12.46 1.91
C ASP A 57 -5.72 -12.07 0.53
N ARG A 58 -6.37 -12.51 -0.55
CA ARG A 58 -5.99 -12.17 -1.93
C ARG A 58 -6.51 -10.80 -2.39
N ASN A 59 -7.43 -10.20 -1.63
CA ASN A 59 -8.15 -8.98 -2.01
C ASN A 59 -7.94 -7.82 -1.02
N GLY A 60 -6.75 -7.73 -0.44
CA GLY A 60 -6.34 -6.56 0.35
C GLY A 60 -6.58 -6.68 1.84
N PHE A 61 -6.62 -7.90 2.37
CA PHE A 61 -6.73 -8.18 3.80
C PHE A 61 -5.64 -9.14 4.23
N GLU A 62 -5.44 -9.21 5.53
CA GLU A 62 -4.63 -10.20 6.22
C GLU A 62 -5.52 -10.83 7.29
N CYS A 63 -5.77 -12.13 7.17
CA CYS A 63 -6.66 -12.91 8.01
C CYS A 63 -5.88 -13.76 9.01
N GLU A 64 -6.21 -13.63 10.28
CA GLU A 64 -5.67 -14.47 11.35
C GLU A 64 -6.57 -15.69 11.57
N ALA A 65 -6.05 -16.88 11.28
CA ALA A 65 -6.81 -18.12 11.34
C ALA A 65 -7.32 -18.47 12.75
N LEU A 66 -6.59 -18.09 13.81
CA LEU A 66 -6.95 -18.41 15.20
C LEU A 66 -8.11 -17.56 15.74
N THR A 67 -8.19 -16.31 15.31
CA THR A 67 -9.21 -15.35 15.78
C THR A 67 -10.32 -15.14 14.75
N GLU A 68 -10.23 -15.83 13.60
CA GLU A 68 -11.15 -15.71 12.45
C GLU A 68 -11.37 -14.26 12.05
N THR A 69 -10.33 -13.44 12.21
CA THR A 69 -10.43 -12.00 12.04
C THR A 69 -9.55 -11.57 10.87
N CYS A 70 -10.16 -10.86 9.93
CA CYS A 70 -9.45 -10.22 8.83
C CYS A 70 -9.31 -8.72 9.08
N VAL A 71 -8.12 -8.20 8.84
CA VAL A 71 -7.83 -6.76 8.86
C VAL A 71 -7.38 -6.33 7.47
N PRO A 72 -7.77 -5.15 6.98
CA PRO A 72 -7.24 -4.65 5.72
C PRO A 72 -5.71 -4.53 5.74
N CYS A 73 -5.08 -4.61 4.57
CA CYS A 73 -3.65 -4.33 4.45
C CYS A 73 -3.32 -2.95 5.02
N ARG A 74 -2.30 -2.89 5.87
CA ARG A 74 -1.80 -1.64 6.47
C ARG A 74 -1.08 -0.80 5.41
N PRO A 75 -0.93 0.52 5.64
CA PRO A 75 0.04 1.29 4.87
C PRO A 75 1.41 0.62 4.85
N GLY A 76 2.09 0.76 3.72
CA GLY A 76 3.33 0.07 3.43
C GLY A 76 3.13 -1.31 2.83
N THR A 77 1.89 -1.79 2.73
CA THR A 77 1.59 -3.12 2.19
C THR A 77 0.43 -3.09 1.18
N PHE A 78 0.32 -4.15 0.38
CA PHE A 78 -0.71 -4.33 -0.63
C PHE A 78 -0.94 -5.82 -0.91
N ALA A 79 -2.10 -6.18 -1.46
CA ALA A 79 -2.34 -7.52 -2.01
C ALA A 79 -2.22 -7.52 -3.54
N ASP A 80 -1.68 -8.59 -4.12
CA ASP A 80 -1.39 -8.71 -5.56
C ASP A 80 -2.31 -9.70 -6.30
N ARG A 81 -3.34 -10.24 -5.62
CA ARG A 81 -4.26 -11.27 -6.12
C ARG A 81 -3.61 -12.63 -6.43
N VAL A 82 -2.36 -12.84 -6.03
CA VAL A 82 -1.61 -14.08 -6.29
C VAL A 82 -1.09 -14.66 -4.98
N THR A 83 -0.40 -13.83 -4.20
CA THR A 83 0.07 -14.12 -2.87
C THR A 83 -1.07 -14.05 -1.87
N VAL A 84 -0.96 -14.83 -0.80
CA VAL A 84 -1.89 -14.80 0.33
C VAL A 84 -1.42 -13.70 1.28
N GLY A 85 -2.34 -12.81 1.65
CA GLY A 85 -2.09 -11.73 2.59
C GLY A 85 -1.38 -10.53 1.97
N CYS A 86 -0.91 -9.65 2.85
CA CYS A 86 -0.37 -8.36 2.47
C CYS A 86 1.14 -8.41 2.23
N GLN A 87 1.56 -8.01 1.04
CA GLN A 87 2.97 -7.90 0.65
C GLN A 87 3.50 -6.50 0.93
N PRO A 88 4.72 -6.34 1.45
CA PRO A 88 5.32 -5.03 1.64
C PRO A 88 5.59 -4.36 0.29
N CYS A 89 5.46 -3.04 0.24
CA CYS A 89 5.88 -2.26 -0.91
C CYS A 89 7.36 -2.54 -1.22
N PRO A 90 7.74 -2.70 -2.50
CA PRO A 90 9.11 -3.00 -2.87
C PRO A 90 10.10 -1.94 -2.39
N ARG A 91 11.35 -2.35 -2.15
CA ARG A 91 12.46 -1.40 -1.97
C ARG A 91 12.61 -0.50 -3.20
N GLY A 92 13.12 0.71 -2.98
CA GLY A 92 13.32 1.70 -4.04
C GLY A 92 12.20 2.74 -4.06
N GLY A 93 11.73 3.14 -5.24
CA GLY A 93 10.81 4.27 -5.39
C GLY A 93 9.35 4.01 -5.00
N PHE A 94 9.04 3.14 -4.04
CA PHE A 94 7.66 2.73 -3.79
C PHE A 94 7.22 2.92 -2.34
N PHE A 95 6.01 3.42 -2.16
CA PHE A 95 5.34 3.54 -0.86
C PHE A 95 3.84 3.32 -1.02
N GLN A 96 3.11 3.11 0.07
CA GLN A 96 1.65 3.06 0.08
C GLN A 96 1.13 3.61 1.40
N ASP A 97 0.33 4.67 1.35
CA ASP A 97 -0.27 5.34 2.52
C ASP A 97 -1.76 4.99 2.71
N GLY A 98 -2.32 4.24 1.76
CA GLY A 98 -3.68 3.72 1.82
C GLY A 98 -3.80 2.40 2.56
N ILE A 99 -5.04 2.10 2.94
CA ILE A 99 -5.44 0.86 3.60
C ILE A 99 -6.05 -0.09 2.56
N GLY A 100 -5.86 -1.40 2.73
CA GLY A 100 -6.53 -2.44 1.94
C GLY A 100 -6.21 -2.39 0.44
N GLN A 101 -4.99 -1.97 0.09
CA GLN A 101 -4.64 -1.67 -1.29
C GLN A 101 -4.46 -2.96 -2.09
N LEU A 102 -5.05 -2.98 -3.28
CA LEU A 102 -5.17 -4.16 -4.12
C LEU A 102 -4.68 -3.85 -5.52
N ALA A 103 -3.82 -4.71 -6.06
CA ALA A 103 -3.31 -4.58 -7.42
C ALA A 103 -4.46 -4.61 -8.44
N THR A 104 -4.41 -3.69 -9.41
CA THR A 104 -5.38 -3.62 -10.51
C THR A 104 -5.23 -4.80 -11.47
N VAL A 105 -4.01 -5.33 -11.60
CA VAL A 105 -3.68 -6.51 -12.40
C VAL A 105 -3.10 -7.61 -11.51
N ARG A 106 -3.35 -8.86 -11.87
CA ARG A 106 -2.85 -10.03 -11.14
C ARG A 106 -1.31 -10.04 -11.13
N GLY A 107 -0.71 -10.10 -9.94
CA GLY A 107 0.74 -10.01 -9.74
C GLY A 107 1.31 -8.59 -9.90
N GLY A 108 0.46 -7.57 -10.00
CA GLY A 108 0.88 -6.17 -10.05
C GLY A 108 1.28 -5.62 -8.68
N VAL A 109 1.89 -4.43 -8.67
CA VAL A 109 2.27 -3.73 -7.43
C VAL A 109 1.30 -2.57 -7.19
N ALA A 110 0.51 -2.66 -6.12
CA ALA A 110 -0.41 -1.60 -5.67
C ALA A 110 0.29 -0.61 -4.71
N CYS A 111 1.46 -0.12 -5.10
CA CYS A 111 2.20 0.92 -4.38
C CYS A 111 2.30 2.17 -5.24
N LYS A 112 2.18 3.32 -4.59
CA LYS A 112 2.45 4.64 -5.17
C LYS A 112 3.95 4.83 -5.41
N GLN A 113 4.27 5.77 -6.28
CA GLN A 113 5.65 6.14 -6.58
C GLN A 113 6.11 7.27 -5.66
N CYS A 114 7.28 7.11 -5.04
CA CYS A 114 8.01 8.21 -4.41
C CYS A 114 8.33 9.30 -5.44
N ASN A 115 8.52 10.53 -4.97
CA ASN A 115 8.94 11.64 -5.81
C ASN A 115 10.30 11.35 -6.47
N LYS A 116 10.57 11.98 -7.62
CA LYS A 116 11.87 11.87 -8.31
C LYS A 116 13.01 12.21 -7.34
N GLY A 117 14.09 11.43 -7.41
CA GLY A 117 15.24 11.59 -6.53
C GLY A 117 15.03 11.13 -5.09
N THR A 118 13.98 10.35 -4.81
CA THR A 118 13.75 9.76 -3.49
C THR A 118 13.45 8.26 -3.58
N TYR A 119 13.71 7.53 -2.49
CA TYR A 119 13.55 6.08 -2.42
C TYR A 119 13.33 5.60 -0.97
N VAL A 120 12.77 4.41 -0.80
CA VAL A 120 12.63 3.69 0.46
C VAL A 120 13.65 2.57 0.48
N LYS A 121 14.62 2.65 1.39
CA LYS A 121 15.75 1.69 1.45
C LYS A 121 15.32 0.28 1.84
N SER A 122 14.49 0.17 2.88
CA SER A 122 14.10 -1.12 3.46
C SER A 122 12.87 -1.75 2.79
N GLY A 123 12.13 -0.98 1.99
CA GLY A 123 10.82 -1.37 1.47
C GLY A 123 9.75 -1.11 2.53
N GLY A 124 8.51 -1.47 2.23
CA GLY A 124 7.39 -1.27 3.16
C GLY A 124 7.07 0.20 3.46
N GLY A 125 7.43 1.13 2.56
CA GLY A 125 7.21 2.56 2.77
C GLY A 125 5.74 2.85 2.99
N SER A 126 5.38 3.36 4.15
CA SER A 126 4.02 3.58 4.63
C SER A 126 3.50 5.00 4.39
N SER A 127 4.40 5.92 4.03
CA SER A 127 4.05 7.29 3.69
C SER A 127 5.09 7.91 2.76
N THR A 128 4.78 9.08 2.22
CA THR A 128 5.73 9.88 1.46
C THR A 128 6.95 10.30 2.27
N LYS A 129 6.87 10.32 3.61
CA LYS A 129 7.99 10.68 4.51
C LYS A 129 9.04 9.58 4.58
N ASP A 130 8.68 8.34 4.24
CA ASP A 130 9.62 7.21 4.21
C ASP A 130 10.47 7.23 2.92
N CYS A 131 10.12 8.08 1.95
CA CYS A 131 10.90 8.32 0.74
C CYS A 131 12.10 9.24 1.06
N GLU A 132 13.24 8.63 1.35
CA GLU A 132 14.51 9.31 1.64
C GLU A 132 15.14 9.87 0.36
N VAL A 133 15.89 10.97 0.49
CA VAL A 133 16.62 11.56 -0.63
C VAL A 133 17.70 10.60 -1.13
N CYS A 134 17.79 10.45 -2.45
CA CYS A 134 18.81 9.62 -3.05
C CYS A 134 20.23 10.16 -2.77
N PRO A 135 21.19 9.26 -2.48
CA PRO A 135 22.51 9.66 -2.01
C PRO A 135 23.34 10.36 -3.10
N GLY A 136 24.45 10.99 -2.69
CA GLY A 136 25.36 11.70 -3.59
C GLY A 136 25.82 10.86 -4.79
N GLY A 137 26.09 11.51 -5.91
CA GLY A 137 26.49 10.85 -7.16
C GLY A 137 25.37 10.13 -7.92
N THR A 138 24.13 10.13 -7.40
CA THR A 138 22.95 9.59 -8.10
C THR A 138 22.19 10.66 -8.90
N ASN A 139 21.39 10.22 -9.87
CA ASN A 139 20.49 11.08 -10.64
C ASN A 139 19.17 11.32 -9.88
N GLN A 140 19.08 12.48 -9.24
CA GLN A 140 17.93 12.89 -8.45
C GLN A 140 16.75 13.44 -9.29
N SER A 141 16.88 13.51 -10.62
CA SER A 141 15.82 13.98 -11.53
C SER A 141 14.95 12.85 -12.07
N THR A 142 15.21 11.61 -11.67
CA THR A 142 14.55 10.41 -12.17
C THR A 142 13.85 9.63 -11.07
N PHE A 143 12.88 8.80 -11.47
CA PHE A 143 12.22 7.87 -10.57
C PHE A 143 13.17 6.73 -10.20
N ALA A 144 13.27 6.42 -8.90
CA ALA A 144 14.21 5.42 -8.39
C ALA A 144 13.89 3.97 -8.81
N GLY A 145 12.61 3.65 -9.08
CA GLY A 145 12.21 2.28 -9.43
C GLY A 145 12.64 1.24 -8.41
N TYR A 146 12.78 -0.02 -8.83
CA TYR A 146 13.13 -1.14 -7.93
C TYR A 146 14.60 -1.14 -7.47
N ARG A 147 15.48 -0.40 -8.16
CA ARG A 147 16.94 -0.46 -7.98
C ARG A 147 17.54 0.77 -7.30
N ALA A 148 16.71 1.60 -6.66
CA ALA A 148 17.07 2.94 -6.17
C ALA A 148 17.50 3.88 -7.33
N CYS A 149 17.82 5.13 -7.00
CA CYS A 149 18.27 6.08 -8.02
C CYS A 149 19.53 5.58 -8.76
N SER A 150 19.50 5.72 -10.09
CA SER A 150 20.64 5.42 -10.96
C SER A 150 21.81 6.37 -10.69
N CYS A 151 23.04 5.91 -10.92
CA CYS A 151 24.21 6.80 -10.86
C CYS A 151 24.17 7.85 -11.97
N LYS A 152 24.81 9.01 -11.71
CA LYS A 152 25.14 9.99 -12.76
C LYS A 152 26.16 9.38 -13.73
N GLU A 153 26.30 10.00 -14.89
CA GLU A 153 27.32 9.61 -15.87
C GLU A 153 28.72 9.61 -15.24
N ASN A 154 29.52 8.58 -15.51
CA ASN A 154 30.86 8.35 -14.95
C ASN A 154 30.93 8.08 -13.43
N TYR A 155 29.80 7.88 -12.76
CA TYR A 155 29.73 7.45 -11.36
C TYR A 155 29.35 5.97 -11.26
N ALA A 156 29.92 5.27 -10.28
CA ALA A 156 29.60 3.88 -9.98
C ALA A 156 29.43 3.65 -8.48
N ARG A 157 28.83 2.52 -8.11
CA ARG A 157 28.65 2.12 -6.71
C ARG A 157 28.67 0.60 -6.57
N THR A 158 29.05 0.13 -5.39
CA THR A 158 28.97 -1.29 -5.00
C THR A 158 27.74 -1.58 -4.15
N ASP A 159 27.28 -0.62 -3.33
CA ASP A 159 26.02 -0.70 -2.60
C ASP A 159 24.85 -0.15 -3.44
N ARG A 160 23.87 -0.98 -3.76
CA ARG A 160 22.65 -0.62 -4.50
C ARG A 160 21.82 0.49 -3.84
N TYR A 161 21.99 0.77 -2.56
CA TYR A 161 21.28 1.89 -1.91
C TYR A 161 22.25 2.95 -1.36
N GLY A 162 23.54 2.81 -1.67
CA GLY A 162 24.58 3.74 -1.27
C GLY A 162 24.87 4.83 -2.31
N PRO A 163 25.75 5.79 -1.96
CA PRO A 163 26.21 6.83 -2.86
C PRO A 163 26.95 6.24 -4.06
N CYS A 164 26.93 6.97 -5.16
CA CYS A 164 27.85 6.70 -6.26
C CYS A 164 29.08 7.60 -6.14
N THR A 165 30.22 7.07 -6.52
CA THR A 165 31.50 7.79 -6.55
C THR A 165 32.06 7.72 -7.96
N SER A 166 32.77 8.76 -8.38
CA SER A 166 33.57 8.71 -9.60
C SER A 166 35.03 8.48 -9.23
N PRO A 167 35.83 7.81 -10.07
CA PRO A 167 37.27 7.68 -9.84
C PRO A 167 38.03 9.01 -9.84
N TRP A 168 37.35 10.10 -10.25
CA TRP A 168 37.92 11.42 -10.52
C TRP A 168 37.40 12.50 -9.55
N SER A 169 36.63 12.11 -8.52
CA SER A 169 36.00 12.99 -7.52
C SER A 169 36.65 12.87 -6.15
#